data_AF-A0A969RFG4-F1
#
_entry.id   AF-A0A969RFG4-F1
#
_cell.length_a   1.000
_cell.length_b   1.000
_cell.length_c   1.000
_cell.angle_alpha   90.00
_cell.angle_beta   90.00
_cell.angle_gamma   90.00
#
_symmetry.space_group_name_H-M   'P 1'
#
loop_
_entity.id
_entity.type
_entity.pdbx_description
1 polymer ?
#
loop_
_entity_poly.entity_id
_entity_poly.type
_entity_poly.pdbx_seq_one_letter_code
_entity_poly.pdbx_strand_id
1 'polypeptide(L)' 'MEVEEFLNTWDVSREELAFICDCSVTTVNHWFSQGKHCRVPTEKHKQRLALAHHIWTTVETEPEYLQLLREMYNQKRRRK' A
#
# COMPACT_ATOMS: atom_id res chain seq x y z
N MET A 1 -9.34 -5.95 1.14
CA MET A 1 -8.24 -6.51 0.34
C MET A 1 -7.49 -7.46 1.22
N GLU A 2 -7.38 -8.72 0.80
CA GLU A 2 -6.64 -9.74 1.55
C GLU A 2 -5.13 -9.59 1.29
N VAL A 3 -4.29 -10.14 2.17
CA VAL A 3 -2.82 -10.01 2.06
C VAL A 3 -2.31 -10.71 0.80
N GLU A 4 -2.84 -11.89 0.50
CA GLU A 4 -2.47 -12.68 -0.68
C GLU A 4 -2.84 -11.94 -1.98
N GLU A 5 -4.02 -11.31 -2.01
CA GLU A 5 -4.45 -10.48 -3.14
C GLU A 5 -3.52 -9.27 -3.34
N PHE A 6 -3.11 -8.63 -2.25
CA PHE A 6 -2.18 -7.50 -2.30
C PHE A 6 -0.80 -7.90 -2.83
N LEU A 7 -0.24 -9.00 -2.34
CA LEU A 7 1.07 -9.49 -2.75
C LEU A 7 1.10 -10.05 -4.18
N ASN A 8 -0.04 -10.50 -4.70
CA ASN A 8 -0.14 -10.89 -6.11
C ASN A 8 -0.15 -9.68 -7.06
N THR A 9 -0.55 -8.51 -6.56
CA THR A 9 -0.61 -7.27 -7.36
C THR A 9 0.66 -6.46 -7.24
N TRP A 10 1.24 -6.41 -6.03
CA TRP A 10 2.35 -5.53 -5.68
C TRP A 10 3.53 -6.35 -5.18
N ASP A 11 4.70 -6.14 -5.79
CA ASP A 11 5.96 -6.70 -5.32
C ASP A 11 6.47 -5.89 -4.12
N VAL A 12 6.07 -6.29 -2.90
CA VAL A 12 6.46 -5.65 -1.64
C VAL A 12 7.11 -6.63 -0.68
N SER A 13 8.15 -6.16 0.00
CA SER A 13 8.81 -6.87 1.10
C SER A 13 7.93 -6.94 2.36
N ARG A 14 8.32 -7.79 3.32
CA ARG A 14 7.60 -7.90 4.61
C ARG A 14 7.76 -6.62 5.45
N GLU A 15 8.88 -5.94 5.29
CA GLU A 15 9.20 -4.65 5.91
C GLU A 15 8.27 -3.55 5.38
N GLU A 16 8.08 -3.47 4.08
CA GLU A 16 7.13 -2.53 3.45
C GLU A 16 5.69 -2.87 3.83
N LEU A 17 5.34 -4.16 3.85
CA LEU A 17 4.01 -4.60 4.29
C LEU A 17 3.73 -4.19 5.75
N ALA A 18 4.73 -4.30 6.63
CA ALA A 18 4.65 -3.86 8.01
C ALA A 18 4.49 -2.33 8.12
N PHE A 19 5.21 -1.58 7.28
CA PHE A 19 5.09 -0.13 7.18
C PHE A 19 3.68 0.29 6.73
N ILE A 20 3.16 -0.29 5.65
CA ILE A 20 1.81 -0.02 5.13
C ILE A 20 0.75 -0.34 6.19
N CYS A 21 0.90 -1.49 6.86
CA CYS A 21 -0.03 -1.93 7.88
C CYS A 21 0.17 -1.23 9.23
N ASP A 22 1.18 -0.37 9.37
CA ASP A 22 1.64 0.27 10.62
C ASP A 22 1.62 -0.73 11.78
N CYS A 23 2.42 -1.78 11.62
CA CYS A 23 2.65 -2.84 12.59
C CYS A 23 4.13 -3.30 12.53
N SER A 24 4.53 -4.24 13.39
CA SER A 24 5.90 -4.76 13.40
C SER A 24 6.13 -5.82 12.32
N VAL A 25 7.36 -5.89 11.80
CA VAL A 25 7.77 -6.97 10.87
C VAL A 25 7.56 -8.36 11.50
N THR A 26 7.73 -8.48 12.82
CA THR A 26 7.40 -9.71 13.56
C THR A 26 5.93 -10.08 13.43
N THR A 27 5.02 -9.10 13.50
CA THR A 27 3.58 -9.34 13.31
C THR A 27 3.30 -9.86 11.91
N VAL A 28 3.93 -9.27 10.90
CA VAL A 28 3.84 -9.71 9.50
C VAL A 28 4.42 -11.11 9.32
N ASN A 29 5.58 -11.42 9.90
CA ASN A 29 6.18 -12.75 9.87
C ASN A 29 5.24 -13.82 10.46
N HIS A 30 4.45 -13.48 11.48
CA HIS A 30 3.45 -14.38 12.02
C HIS A 30 2.29 -14.68 11.05
N TRP A 31 1.96 -13.78 10.11
CA TRP A 31 0.95 -14.05 9.09
C TRP A 31 1.37 -15.16 8.12
N PHE A 32 2.68 -15.30 7.89
CA PHE A 32 3.24 -16.31 7.00
C PHE A 32 3.74 -17.57 7.75
N SER A 33 3.62 -17.60 9.07
CA SER A 33 4.06 -18.74 9.87
C SER A 33 3.06 -19.89 9.77
N GLN A 34 3.55 -21.13 9.87
CA GLN A 34 2.71 -22.34 9.83
C GLN A 34 2.34 -22.80 11.26
N GLY A 35 1.14 -23.37 11.42
CA GLY A 35 0.69 -23.97 12.69
C GLY A 35 0.14 -22.98 13.73
N LYS A 36 0.31 -23.30 15.03
CA LYS A 36 -0.30 -22.58 16.17
C LYS A 36 0.09 -21.10 16.31
N HIS A 37 1.17 -20.68 15.67
CA HIS A 37 1.65 -19.29 15.73
C HIS A 37 1.21 -18.43 14.54
N CYS A 38 0.47 -19.02 13.58
CA CYS A 38 -0.13 -18.29 12.48
C CYS A 38 -1.15 -17.28 13.02
N ARG A 39 -1.02 -16.02 12.60
CA ARG A 39 -1.97 -14.96 12.95
C ARG A 39 -2.66 -14.47 11.69
N VAL A 40 -3.96 -14.25 11.79
CA VAL A 40 -4.73 -13.64 10.69
C VAL A 40 -4.59 -12.11 10.78
N PRO A 41 -4.37 -11.41 9.66
CA PRO A 41 -4.43 -9.95 9.61
C PRO A 41 -5.79 -9.43 10.12
N THR A 42 -5.76 -8.36 10.92
CA THR A 42 -6.99 -7.72 11.39
C THR A 42 -7.66 -6.94 10.26
N GLU A 43 -8.95 -6.62 10.42
CA GLU A 43 -9.67 -5.75 9.47
C GLU A 43 -8.99 -4.39 9.27
N LYS A 44 -8.36 -3.84 10.31
CA LYS A 44 -7.56 -2.61 10.20
C LYS A 44 -6.38 -2.76 9.23
N HIS A 45 -5.71 -3.91 9.23
CA HIS A 45 -4.62 -4.19 8.28
C HIS A 45 -5.17 -4.27 6.86
N LYS A 46 -6.28 -5.00 6.65
CA LYS A 46 -6.93 -5.13 5.34
C LYS A 46 -7.40 -3.79 4.77
N GLN A 47 -7.92 -2.89 5.62
CA GLN A 47 -8.30 -1.53 5.24
C GLN A 47 -7.07 -0.72 4.79
N ARG A 48 -5.94 -0.83 5.50
CA ARG A 48 -4.69 -0.16 5.13
C ARG A 48 -4.16 -0.66 3.78
N LEU A 49 -4.20 -1.97 3.56
CA LEU A 49 -3.81 -2.57 2.27
C LEU A 49 -4.73 -2.10 1.13
N ALA A 50 -6.04 -2.09 1.35
CA ALA A 50 -7.00 -1.60 0.37
C ALA A 50 -6.76 -0.11 0.03
N LEU A 51 -6.44 0.71 1.03
CA LEU A 51 -6.12 2.11 0.84
C LEU A 51 -4.82 2.29 0.03
N ALA A 52 -3.75 1.56 0.39
CA ALA A 52 -2.49 1.60 -0.34
C ALA A 52 -2.67 1.18 -1.80
N HIS A 53 -3.36 0.05 -2.05
CA HIS A 53 -3.68 -0.41 -3.39
C HIS A 53 -4.49 0.63 -4.17
N HIS A 54 -5.53 1.23 -3.56
CA HIS A 54 -6.32 2.25 -4.23
C HIS A 54 -5.46 3.46 -4.64
N ILE A 55 -4.59 3.95 -3.75
CA ILE A 55 -3.71 5.09 -4.03
C ILE A 55 -2.75 4.74 -5.17
N TRP A 56 -2.06 3.60 -5.09
CA TRP A 56 -1.08 3.21 -6.10
C TRP A 56 -1.71 2.93 -7.46
N THR A 57 -2.81 2.19 -7.51
CA THR A 57 -3.57 1.96 -8.75
C THR A 57 -4.03 3.29 -9.36
N THR A 58 -4.51 4.23 -8.54
CA THR A 58 -4.94 5.55 -9.03
C THR A 58 -3.77 6.35 -9.61
N VAL A 59 -2.59 6.25 -9.02
CA VAL A 59 -1.37 6.91 -9.52
C VAL A 59 -0.90 6.27 -10.83
N GLU A 60 -0.88 4.94 -10.92
CA GLU A 60 -0.45 4.22 -12.14
C GLU A 60 -1.42 4.41 -13.31
N THR A 61 -2.71 4.50 -13.03
CA THR A 61 -3.77 4.66 -14.04
C THR A 61 -4.16 6.11 -14.28
N GLU A 62 -3.44 7.07 -13.69
CA GLU A 62 -3.74 8.49 -13.81
C GLU A 62 -3.62 8.96 -15.27
N PRO A 63 -4.69 9.49 -15.89
CA PRO A 63 -4.63 10.06 -17.23
C PRO A 63 -3.56 11.15 -17.37
N GLU A 64 -2.84 11.14 -18.49
CA GLU A 64 -1.73 12.06 -18.77
C GLU A 64 -2.10 13.55 -18.60
N TYR A 65 -3.31 13.92 -18.98
CA TYR A 65 -3.76 15.32 -18.83
C TYR A 65 -3.86 15.75 -17.35
N LEU A 66 -4.18 14.84 -16.42
CA LEU A 66 -4.19 15.13 -14.98
C LEU A 66 -2.76 15.29 -14.44
N GLN A 67 -1.82 14.50 -14.95
CA GLN A 67 -0.40 14.64 -14.62
C GLN A 67 0.12 16.03 -15.03
N LEU A 68 -0.21 16.47 -16.25
CA LEU A 68 0.14 17.80 -16.76
C LEU A 68 -0.46 18.92 -15.88
N LEU A 69 -1.74 18.82 -15.51
CA LEU A 69 -2.40 19.80 -14.65
C LEU A 69 -1.72 19.91 -13.27
N ARG A 70 -1.34 18.77 -12.67
CA ARG A 70 -0.59 18.74 -11.40
C ARG A 70 0.76 19.44 -11.53
N GLU A 71 1.46 19.21 -12.63
CA GLU A 71 2.77 19.82 -12.90
C GLU A 71 2.66 21.35 -13.06
N MET A 72 1.68 21.82 -13.84
CA MET A 72 1.38 23.25 -14.01
C MET A 72 1.08 23.94 -12.67
N TYR A 73 0.28 23.31 -11.80
CA TYR A 73 -0.02 23.84 -10.48
C TYR A 73 1.22 23.93 -9.59
N ASN A 74 2.04 22.87 -9.57
CA ASN A 74 3.28 22.84 -8.80
C ASN A 74 4.29 23.90 -9.25
N GLN A 75 4.40 24.16 -10.55
CA GLN A 75 5.21 25.24 -11.09
C GLN A 75 4.71 26.62 -10.65
N LYS A 76 3.39 26.87 -10.68
CA LYS A 76 2.81 28.13 -10.20
C LYS A 76 3.08 28.35 -8.71
N ARG A 77 2.96 27.29 -7.89
CA ARG A 77 3.20 27.37 -6.45
C ARG A 77 4.65 27.71 -6.12
N ARG A 78 5.62 27.17 -6.87
CA ARG A 78 7.06 27.46 -6.68
C ARG A 78 7.47 28.89 -7.05
N ARG A 79 6.69 29.57 -7.90
CA ARG A 79 6.94 30.95 -8.33
C ARG A 79 6.40 31.99 -7.35
N LYS A 80 5.67 31.56 -6.32
CA LYS A 80 5.02 32.41 -5.32
C LYS A 80 5.78 32.30 -4.01
#